data_AF-A0A2S9FLC0-F1
#
_entry.id   AF-A0A2S9FLC0-F1
#
_cell.length_a   1.000
_cell.length_b   1.000
_cell.length_c   1.000
_cell.angle_alpha   90.00
_cell.angle_beta   90.00
_cell.angle_gamma   90.00
#
_symmetry.space_group_name_H-M   'P 1'
#
loop_
_entity.id
_entity.type
_entity.pdbx_description
1 polymer ?
#
loop_
_entity_poly.entity_id
_entity_poly.type
_entity_poly.pdbx_seq_one_letter_code
_entity_poly.pdbx_strand_id
1 'polypeptide(L)'
;LGGAFVIGGLVARRIPGVNDYIKQVLEYSNAGPLYLIVFITVINGLAEEMFFRGALYTALAKYRPVLVSTVLYVAATAATTGNPMLGFAAIILGTTCALLRRATGGVLAPMLTHFFWGLVMVLALPPMFGV
;
A
#
# COMPACT_ATOMS: atom_id res chain seq x y z
N LEU A 1 -11.90 0.39 4.90
CA LEU A 1 -10.75 0.74 4.04
C LEU A 1 -10.94 0.23 2.61
N GLY A 2 -11.17 -1.07 2.37
CA GLY A 2 -11.37 -1.60 1.00
C GLY A 2 -12.43 -0.84 0.18
N GLY A 3 -13.62 -0.60 0.73
CA GLY A 3 -14.65 0.19 0.04
C GLY A 3 -14.24 1.63 -0.29
N ALA A 4 -13.49 2.30 0.60
CA ALA A 4 -12.96 3.63 0.32
C ALA A 4 -11.91 3.60 -0.82
N PHE A 5 -11.13 2.52 -0.92
CA PHE A 5 -10.20 2.32 -2.03
C PHE A 5 -10.90 2.03 -3.35
N VAL A 6 -11.97 1.25 -3.34
CA VAL A 6 -12.82 1.02 -4.52
C VAL A 6 -13.44 2.33 -5.00
N ILE A 7 -14.04 3.11 -4.09
CA ILE A 7 -14.60 4.43 -4.41
C ILE A 7 -13.51 5.37 -4.93
N GLY A 8 -12.35 5.42 -4.26
CA GLY A 8 -11.20 6.20 -4.70
C GLY A 8 -10.73 5.80 -6.10
N GLY A 9 -10.69 4.51 -6.41
CA GLY A 9 -10.37 3.98 -7.74
C GLY A 9 -11.39 4.43 -8.80
N LEU A 10 -12.68 4.41 -8.50
CA LEU A 10 -13.72 4.90 -9.42
C LEU A 10 -13.58 6.40 -9.73
N VAL A 11 -13.22 7.20 -8.73
CA VAL A 11 -12.95 8.64 -8.92
C VAL A 11 -11.66 8.83 -9.71
N ALA A 12 -10.59 8.12 -9.35
CA ALA A 12 -9.29 8.23 -10.00
C ALA A 12 -9.33 7.82 -11.48
N ARG A 13 -10.17 6.83 -11.83
CA ARG A 13 -10.43 6.42 -13.23
C ARG A 13 -10.99 7.55 -14.10
N ARG A 14 -11.61 8.58 -13.52
CA ARG A 14 -12.17 9.74 -14.25
C ARG A 14 -11.15 10.85 -14.51
N ILE A 15 -9.96 10.79 -13.91
CA ILE A 15 -8.95 11.84 -14.01
C ILE A 15 -7.90 11.43 -15.07
N PRO A 16 -7.78 12.16 -16.20
CA PRO A 16 -6.75 11.89 -17.21
C PRO A 16 -5.33 11.95 -16.62
N GLY A 17 -4.43 11.06 -17.04
CA GLY A 17 -3.07 10.92 -16.49
C GLY A 17 -3.02 10.08 -15.21
N VAL A 18 -3.88 10.32 -14.22
CA VAL A 18 -3.98 9.47 -13.00
C VAL A 18 -4.39 8.05 -13.35
N ASN A 19 -5.39 7.91 -14.23
CA ASN A 19 -5.83 6.61 -14.74
C ASN A 19 -4.68 5.82 -15.41
N ASP A 20 -3.82 6.50 -16.15
CA ASP A 20 -2.73 5.85 -16.90
C ASP A 20 -1.64 5.36 -15.94
N TYR A 21 -1.27 6.17 -14.93
CA TYR A 21 -0.36 5.73 -13.88
C TYR A 21 -0.91 4.57 -13.06
N ILE A 22 -2.22 4.53 -12.79
CA ILE A 22 -2.83 3.41 -12.07
C ILE A 22 -2.80 2.15 -12.92
N LYS A 23 -3.15 2.24 -14.22
CA LYS A 23 -3.08 1.09 -15.13
C LYS A 23 -1.68 0.48 -15.21
N GLN A 24 -0.64 1.31 -15.32
CA GLN A 24 0.76 0.85 -15.31
C GLN A 24 1.09 0.00 -14.07
N VAL A 25 0.54 0.37 -12.91
CA VAL A 25 0.74 -0.39 -11.66
C VAL A 25 -0.07 -1.69 -11.67
N LEU A 26 -1.32 -1.61 -12.13
CA LEU A 26 -2.21 -2.76 -12.14
C LEU A 26 -1.79 -3.80 -13.20
N GLU A 27 -1.12 -3.41 -14.28
CA GLU A 27 -0.57 -4.33 -15.29
C GLU A 27 0.40 -5.36 -14.71
N TYR A 28 1.06 -5.07 -13.57
CA TYR A 28 1.88 -6.06 -12.86
C TYR A 28 1.07 -7.28 -12.40
N SER A 29 -0.27 -7.18 -12.28
CA SER A 29 -1.10 -8.34 -11.98
C SER A 29 -1.12 -9.38 -13.09
N ASN A 30 -0.75 -9.00 -14.31
CA ASN A 30 -0.69 -9.86 -15.50
C ASN A 30 0.72 -10.40 -15.77
N ALA A 31 1.72 -10.07 -14.93
CA ALA A 31 3.10 -10.50 -15.11
C ALA A 31 3.33 -12.01 -14.86
N GLY A 32 2.34 -12.72 -14.34
CA GLY A 32 2.43 -14.15 -14.06
C GLY A 32 1.10 -14.73 -13.57
N PRO A 33 1.10 -15.99 -13.12
CA PRO A 33 -0.10 -16.62 -12.58
C PRO A 33 -0.68 -15.83 -11.40
N LEU A 34 -1.98 -15.53 -11.45
CA LEU A 34 -2.65 -14.65 -10.48
C LEU A 34 -2.42 -15.09 -9.02
N TYR A 35 -2.42 -16.40 -8.75
CA TYR A 35 -2.20 -16.92 -7.39
C TYR A 35 -0.79 -16.60 -6.86
N LEU A 36 0.23 -16.58 -7.73
CA LEU A 36 1.59 -16.19 -7.34
C LEU A 36 1.68 -14.68 -7.10
N ILE A 37 1.07 -13.87 -7.97
CA ILE A 37 1.01 -12.42 -7.77
C ILE A 37 0.34 -12.10 -6.44
N VAL A 38 -0.85 -12.67 -6.19
CA VAL A 38 -1.56 -12.51 -4.92
C VAL A 38 -0.66 -12.90 -3.76
N PHE A 39 -0.07 -14.10 -3.78
CA PHE A 39 0.80 -14.58 -2.72
C PHE A 39 1.97 -13.61 -2.45
N ILE A 40 2.69 -13.18 -3.48
CA ILE A 40 3.80 -12.23 -3.36
C ILE A 40 3.30 -10.90 -2.79
N THR A 41 2.19 -10.36 -3.29
CA THR A 41 1.62 -9.10 -2.81
C THR A 41 1.29 -9.15 -1.33
N VAL A 42 0.62 -10.21 -0.85
CA VAL A 42 0.27 -10.29 0.57
C VAL A 42 1.47 -10.54 1.45
N ILE A 43 2.40 -11.43 1.06
CA ILE A 43 3.63 -11.65 1.84
C ILE A 43 4.49 -10.39 1.89
N ASN A 44 4.60 -9.65 0.78
CA ASN A 44 5.31 -8.38 0.75
C ASN A 44 4.67 -7.36 1.68
N GLY A 45 3.34 -7.21 1.65
CA GLY A 45 2.63 -6.30 2.57
C GLY A 45 2.85 -6.66 4.05
N LEU A 46 2.87 -7.95 4.38
CA LEU A 46 3.20 -8.39 5.75
C LEU A 46 4.64 -8.04 6.13
N ALA A 47 5.60 -8.30 5.24
CA ALA A 47 7.01 -8.01 5.46
C ALA A 47 7.28 -6.50 5.61
N GLU A 48 6.62 -5.67 4.79
CA GLU A 48 6.68 -4.22 4.90
C GLU A 48 6.21 -3.75 6.27
N GLU A 49 5.10 -4.27 6.80
CA GLU A 49 4.61 -3.89 8.13
C GLU A 49 5.52 -4.40 9.27
N MET A 50 6.12 -5.58 9.13
CA MET A 50 7.15 -6.06 10.08
C MET A 50 8.36 -5.11 10.12
N PHE A 51 8.79 -4.62 8.96
CA PHE A 51 9.94 -3.73 8.86
C PHE A 51 9.58 -2.30 9.31
N PHE A 52 8.64 -1.64 8.62
CA PHE A 52 8.33 -0.22 8.83
C PHE A 52 7.60 0.03 10.14
N ARG A 53 6.60 -0.79 10.51
CA ARG A 53 5.75 -0.59 11.71
C ARG A 53 6.22 -1.45 12.90
N GLY A 54 7.04 -2.46 12.65
CA GLY A 54 7.70 -3.26 13.67
C GLY A 54 9.08 -2.69 14.03
N ALA A 55 10.12 -3.15 13.34
CA ALA A 55 11.51 -2.87 13.66
C ALA A 55 11.83 -1.36 13.63
N LEU A 56 11.53 -0.70 12.50
CA LEU A 56 11.87 0.72 12.28
C LEU A 56 11.09 1.65 13.22
N TYR A 57 9.77 1.47 13.33
CA TYR A 57 8.93 2.27 14.23
C TYR A 57 9.42 2.15 15.69
N THR A 58 9.79 0.94 16.11
CA THR A 58 10.26 0.69 17.49
C THR A 58 11.64 1.30 17.71
N ALA A 59 12.57 1.15 16.77
CA ALA A 59 13.90 1.77 16.84
C ALA A 59 13.83 3.30 16.91
N LEU A 60 12.84 3.90 16.24
CA LEU A 60 12.65 5.35 16.16
C LEU A 60 11.58 5.89 17.10
N ALA A 61 11.21 5.15 18.15
CA ALA A 61 10.11 5.52 19.05
C ALA A 61 10.25 6.93 19.66
N LYS A 62 11.49 7.41 19.86
CA LYS A 62 11.79 8.76 20.39
C LYS A 62 11.73 9.88 19.34
N TYR A 63 11.69 9.55 18.05
CA TYR A 63 11.85 10.49 16.94
C TYR A 63 10.58 10.61 16.09
N ARG A 64 9.43 10.89 16.71
CA ARG A 64 8.12 11.00 16.00
C ARG A 64 7.87 9.78 15.09
N PRO A 65 7.77 8.56 15.65
CA PRO A 65 7.82 7.31 14.90
C PRO A 65 6.72 7.17 13.83
N VAL A 66 5.57 7.80 14.02
CA VAL A 66 4.49 7.85 13.02
C VAL A 66 4.95 8.58 11.75
N LEU A 67 5.56 9.76 11.90
CA LEU A 67 5.99 10.58 10.78
C LEU A 67 7.18 9.94 10.08
N VAL A 68 8.21 9.55 10.84
CA VAL A 68 9.45 9.06 10.23
C VAL A 68 9.27 7.71 9.54
N SER A 69 8.54 6.76 10.15
CA SER A 69 8.25 5.49 9.48
C SER A 69 7.43 5.68 8.21
N THR A 70 6.48 6.63 8.20
CA THR A 70 5.68 6.95 7.02
C THR A 70 6.48 7.65 5.93
N VAL A 71 7.33 8.63 6.27
CA VAL A 71 8.18 9.32 5.30
C VAL A 71 9.17 8.34 4.66
N LEU A 72 9.81 7.48 5.45
CA LEU A 72 10.72 6.47 4.94
C LEU A 72 9.99 5.44 4.08
N TYR A 73 8.77 5.05 4.46
CA TYR A 73 7.92 4.17 3.66
C TYR A 73 7.61 4.79 2.29
N VAL A 74 7.12 6.04 2.28
CA VAL A 74 6.79 6.77 1.05
C VAL A 74 8.03 6.96 0.18
N ALA A 75 9.16 7.34 0.77
CA ALA A 75 10.41 7.52 0.05
C ALA A 75 10.90 6.20 -0.58
N ALA A 76 10.85 5.09 0.17
CA ALA A 76 11.22 3.78 -0.34
C ALA A 76 10.30 3.35 -1.50
N THR A 77 8.98 3.46 -1.34
CA THR A 77 8.01 3.12 -2.39
C THR A 77 8.17 4.00 -3.63
N ALA A 78 8.34 5.32 -3.46
CA ALA A 78 8.51 6.23 -4.58
C ALA A 78 9.82 5.96 -5.34
N ALA A 79 10.91 5.71 -4.62
CA ALA A 79 12.24 5.46 -5.21
C ALA A 79 12.29 4.14 -6.00
N THR A 80 11.61 3.08 -5.54
CA THR A 80 11.65 1.78 -6.21
C THR A 80 10.69 1.68 -7.38
N THR A 81 9.54 2.34 -7.31
CA THR A 81 8.46 2.17 -8.30
C THR A 81 8.50 3.23 -9.40
N GLY A 82 9.02 4.43 -9.12
CA GLY A 82 8.96 5.57 -10.04
C GLY A 82 7.54 6.07 -10.35
N ASN A 83 6.51 5.47 -9.76
CA ASN A 83 5.12 5.79 -10.06
C ASN A 83 4.54 6.74 -8.99
N PRO A 84 4.11 7.96 -9.37
CA PRO A 84 3.62 8.95 -8.43
C PRO A 84 2.35 8.49 -7.69
N MET A 85 1.52 7.64 -8.31
CA MET A 85 0.30 7.13 -7.69
C MET A 85 0.60 6.12 -6.58
N LEU A 86 1.68 5.34 -6.69
CA LEU A 86 2.13 4.49 -5.60
C LEU A 86 2.71 5.30 -4.44
N GLY A 87 3.41 6.40 -4.72
CA GLY A 87 3.81 7.34 -3.67
C GLY A 87 2.60 7.94 -2.93
N PHE A 88 1.57 8.37 -3.66
CA PHE A 88 0.33 8.86 -3.07
C PHE A 88 -0.39 7.78 -2.22
N ALA A 89 -0.53 6.57 -2.76
CA ALA A 89 -1.10 5.45 -2.03
C ALA A 89 -0.29 5.13 -0.76
N ALA A 90 1.04 5.19 -0.84
CA ALA A 90 1.94 4.95 0.27
C ALA A 90 1.78 5.99 1.39
N ILE A 91 1.45 7.24 1.07
CA ILE A 91 1.13 8.27 2.07
C ILE A 91 -0.12 7.85 2.86
N ILE A 92 -1.20 7.48 2.17
CA ILE A 92 -2.48 7.13 2.78
C ILE A 92 -2.35 5.85 3.61
N LEU A 93 -1.87 4.78 2.97
CA LEU A 93 -1.72 3.47 3.61
C LEU A 93 -0.71 3.56 4.75
N GLY A 94 0.44 4.20 4.50
CA GLY A 94 1.51 4.30 5.46
C GLY A 94 1.12 5.10 6.71
N THR A 95 0.39 6.21 6.54
CA THR A 95 -0.16 6.98 7.65
C THR A 95 -1.18 6.14 8.43
N THR A 96 -2.08 5.45 7.73
CA THR A 96 -3.09 4.59 8.34
C THR A 96 -2.45 3.48 9.18
N CYS A 97 -1.49 2.74 8.61
CA CYS A 97 -0.74 1.69 9.29
C CYS A 97 0.04 2.23 10.50
N ALA A 98 0.69 3.40 10.37
CA ALA A 98 1.40 4.01 11.49
C ALA A 98 0.46 4.43 12.63
N LEU A 99 -0.73 4.94 12.32
CA LEU A 99 -1.76 5.26 13.32
C LEU A 99 -2.32 4.00 13.99
N LEU A 100 -2.56 2.93 13.23
CA LEU A 100 -2.99 1.63 13.77
C LEU A 100 -1.92 1.02 14.68
N ARG A 101 -0.64 1.12 14.30
CA ARG A 101 0.48 0.68 15.13
C ARG A 101 0.52 1.45 16.46
N ARG A 102 0.27 2.76 16.43
CA ARG A 102 0.19 3.60 17.62
C ARG A 102 -1.01 3.25 18.50
N ALA A 103 -2.16 3.00 17.90
CA ALA A 103 -3.41 2.73 18.62
C ALA A 103 -3.44 1.34 19.26
N THR A 104 -2.87 0.33 18.60
CA THR A 104 -2.95 -1.08 19.04
C THR A 104 -1.73 -1.58 19.78
N GLY A 105 -0.60 -0.85 19.73
CA GLY A 105 0.64 -1.30 20.36
C GLY A 105 1.36 -2.45 19.64
N GLY A 106 0.77 -3.02 18.58
CA GLY A 106 1.34 -4.14 17.81
C GLY A 106 1.30 -3.94 16.29
N VAL A 107 1.86 -4.91 15.56
CA VAL A 107 1.94 -4.89 14.08
C VAL A 107 0.79 -5.61 13.39
N LEU A 108 -0.03 -6.37 14.13
CA LEU A 108 -1.10 -7.17 13.54
C LEU A 108 -2.19 -6.32 12.86
N ALA A 109 -2.63 -5.22 13.48
CA ALA A 109 -3.64 -4.35 12.86
C ALA A 109 -3.13 -3.66 11.57
N PRO A 110 -1.90 -3.11 11.52
CA PRO A 110 -1.27 -2.69 10.28
C PRO A 110 -1.16 -3.82 9.25
N MET A 111 -0.69 -5.01 9.64
CA MET A 111 -0.54 -6.17 8.75
C MET A 111 -1.86 -6.57 8.09
N LEU A 112 -2.93 -6.72 8.86
CA LEU A 112 -4.24 -7.07 8.31
C LEU A 112 -4.76 -5.98 7.37
N THR A 113 -4.53 -4.72 7.72
CA THR A 113 -4.91 -3.59 6.87
C THR A 113 -4.18 -3.63 5.53
N HIS A 114 -2.86 -3.80 5.55
CA HIS A 114 -2.04 -3.93 4.35
C HIS A 114 -2.42 -5.17 3.54
N PHE A 115 -2.65 -6.30 4.21
CA PHE A 115 -3.06 -7.56 3.61
C PHE A 115 -4.33 -7.40 2.76
N PHE A 116 -5.41 -6.90 3.36
CA PHE A 116 -6.66 -6.70 2.65
C PHE A 116 -6.57 -5.58 1.60
N TRP A 117 -5.76 -4.56 1.86
CA TRP A 117 -5.47 -3.54 0.86
C TRP A 117 -4.79 -4.12 -0.38
N GLY A 118 -3.77 -4.95 -0.21
CA GLY A 118 -3.09 -5.64 -1.31
C GLY A 118 -4.03 -6.56 -2.10
N LEU A 119 -4.94 -7.26 -1.42
CA LEU A 119 -5.98 -8.06 -2.09
C LEU A 119 -6.90 -7.19 -2.95
N VAL A 120 -7.34 -6.03 -2.46
CA VAL A 120 -8.14 -5.08 -3.25
C VAL A 120 -7.36 -4.59 -4.48
N MET A 121 -6.07 -4.28 -4.31
CA MET A 121 -5.19 -3.85 -5.40
C MET A 121 -5.05 -4.91 -6.50
N VAL A 122 -4.93 -6.19 -6.15
CA VAL A 122 -4.67 -7.25 -7.14
C VAL A 122 -5.95 -7.88 -7.69
N LEU A 123 -7.03 -7.97 -6.90
CA LEU A 123 -8.23 -8.71 -7.28
C LEU A 123 -9.38 -7.81 -7.73
N ALA A 124 -9.54 -6.63 -7.15
CA ALA A 124 -10.70 -5.77 -7.40
C ALA A 124 -10.38 -4.64 -8.39
N LEU A 125 -9.20 -4.02 -8.28
CA LEU A 125 -8.87 -2.85 -9.09
C LEU A 125 -8.57 -3.16 -10.58
N PRO A 126 -7.87 -4.24 -10.98
CA PRO A 126 -7.57 -4.47 -12.40
C PRO A 126 -8.85 -4.56 -13.28
N PRO A 127 -9.88 -5.37 -12.91
CA PRO A 127 -11.13 -5.41 -13.66
C PRO A 127 -11.85 -4.06 -13.72
N MET A 128 -11.74 -3.23 -12.66
CA MET A 128 -12.34 -1.90 -12.62
C MET A 128 -11.65 -0.91 -13.56
N PHE A 129 -10.37 -1.09 -13.85
CA PHE A 129 -9.59 -0.24 -14.74
C PHE A 129 -9.49 -0.81 -16.17
N GLY A 130 -10.00 -2.02 -16.38
CA GLY A 130 -10.02 -2.70 -17.68
C GLY A 130 -8.66 -3.27 -18.06
N VAL A 131 -7.88 -3.71 -17.07
CA VAL A 131 -6.57 -4.35 -17.20
C VAL A 131 -6.56 -5.69 -16.49
#